data_AF-A0AAV5LTJ4-F1
#
_entry.id   AF-A0AAV5LTJ4-F1
#
_cell.length_a   1.000
_cell.length_b   1.000
_cell.length_c   1.000
_cell.angle_alpha   90.00
_cell.angle_beta   90.00
_cell.angle_gamma   90.00
#
_symmetry.space_group_name_H-M   'P 1'
#
loop_
_entity.id
_entity.type
_entity.pdbx_description
1 polymer ?
#
loop_
_entity_poly.entity_id
_entity_poly.type
_entity_poly.pdbx_seq_one_letter_code
_entity_poly.pdbx_strand_id
1 'polypeptide(L)'
;MGWTTRFLTAVAFLAIGVIFSPEIFGSDGSGSLKLSTYLKLAHLLSFSTAWGAALWVTFIGGIIMYKNLPRHQFGNLQSKMFPAYFSMVGICCAISMVSFGYLHPWKSSSTAEKYQLGFLASALAFNLTNLFVFTPMTIEMMKQRHKVEKEENIGEEIGRSKNTEVAKVNPKLAAMNKKFGMIHGLSSLANIMAFGSLAMHSWYLAGNLNL
;
A
#
# COMPACT_ATOMS: atom_id res chain seq x y z
N MET A 1 10.78 5.33 -13.35
CA MET A 1 10.16 6.50 -12.69
C MET A 1 11.09 6.97 -11.56
N GLY A 2 11.28 8.27 -11.36
CA GLY A 2 12.25 8.78 -10.38
C GLY A 2 11.96 8.38 -8.92
N TRP A 3 10.71 8.06 -8.57
CA TRP A 3 10.36 7.60 -7.22
C TRP A 3 10.95 6.22 -6.92
N THR A 4 10.99 5.32 -7.90
CA THR A 4 11.53 3.96 -7.72
C THR A 4 13.03 4.02 -7.45
N THR A 5 13.75 4.88 -8.17
CA THR A 5 15.18 5.12 -7.94
C THR A 5 15.42 5.69 -6.55
N ARG A 6 14.65 6.69 -6.10
CA ARG A 6 14.77 7.27 -4.75
C ARG A 6 14.41 6.28 -3.64
N PHE A 7 13.39 5.46 -3.85
CA PHE A 7 13.01 4.40 -2.91
C PHE A 7 14.10 3.33 -2.82
N LEU A 8 14.64 2.88 -3.96
CA LEU A 8 15.78 1.95 -4.00
C LEU A 8 17.02 2.57 -3.36
N THR A 9 17.28 3.85 -3.55
CA THR A 9 18.36 4.57 -2.86
C THR A 9 18.15 4.57 -1.35
N ALA A 10 16.93 4.84 -0.85
CA ALA A 10 16.63 4.78 0.58
C ALA A 10 16.81 3.36 1.15
N VAL A 11 16.33 2.34 0.43
CA VAL A 11 16.54 0.93 0.79
C VAL A 11 18.03 0.57 0.78
N ALA A 12 18.79 1.06 -0.20
CA ALA A 12 20.24 0.84 -0.29
C ALA A 12 21.00 1.53 0.86
N PHE A 13 20.63 2.74 1.25
CA PHE A 13 21.21 3.42 2.42
C PHE A 13 20.93 2.64 3.72
N LEU A 14 19.72 2.11 3.87
CA LEU A 14 19.38 1.24 5.00
C LEU A 14 20.21 -0.06 4.96
N ALA A 15 20.40 -0.66 3.79
CA ALA A 15 21.26 -1.84 3.59
C ALA A 15 22.76 -1.56 3.84
N ILE A 16 23.24 -0.33 3.65
CA ILE A 16 24.62 0.06 3.99
C ILE A 16 24.81 0.11 5.51
N GLY A 17 23.85 0.66 6.26
CA GLY A 17 23.89 0.66 7.73
C GLY A 17 23.97 -0.75 8.33
N VAL A 18 23.49 -1.75 7.60
CA VAL A 18 23.56 -3.16 7.94
C VAL A 18 24.96 -3.73 7.78
N ILE A 19 25.67 -3.37 6.70
CA ILE A 19 27.04 -3.84 6.40
C ILE A 19 28.03 -3.36 7.47
N PHE A 20 27.75 -2.25 8.16
CA PHE A 20 28.58 -1.71 9.22
C PHE A 20 28.18 -2.18 10.63
N SER A 21 27.25 -3.12 10.76
CA SER A 21 26.88 -3.67 12.08
C SER A 21 28.05 -4.47 12.69
N PRO A 22 28.43 -4.24 13.97
CA PRO A 22 29.57 -4.88 14.63
C PRO A 22 29.56 -6.41 14.59
N GLU A 23 28.36 -7.02 14.52
CA GLU A 23 28.14 -8.47 14.45
C GLU A 23 28.68 -9.12 13.16
N ILE A 24 28.93 -8.34 12.11
CA ILE A 24 29.47 -8.85 10.84
C ILE A 24 30.94 -9.25 10.97
N PHE A 25 31.69 -8.59 11.86
CA PHE A 25 33.14 -8.76 12.02
C PHE A 25 33.53 -9.80 13.08
N GLY A 26 32.57 -10.39 13.80
CA GLY A 26 32.80 -11.52 14.69
C GLY A 26 33.02 -12.82 13.90
N SER A 27 34.21 -13.42 14.06
CA SER A 27 34.55 -14.74 13.55
C SER A 27 33.85 -15.84 14.36
N ASP A 28 33.55 -16.94 13.69
CA ASP A 28 33.18 -18.29 14.20
C ASP A 28 31.71 -18.70 13.99
N GLY A 29 31.51 -19.77 13.20
CA GLY A 29 30.23 -20.50 13.00
C GLY A 29 29.06 -19.76 12.33
N SER A 30 29.29 -18.52 11.92
CA SER A 30 28.30 -17.41 11.90
C SER A 30 27.28 -17.31 10.76
N GLY A 31 27.25 -18.21 9.78
CA GLY A 31 26.43 -18.03 8.56
C GLY A 31 24.91 -18.01 8.79
N SER A 32 24.40 -18.94 9.59
CA SER A 32 22.96 -19.05 9.89
C SER A 32 22.46 -17.93 10.80
N LEU A 33 23.27 -17.52 11.80
CA LEU A 33 22.99 -16.39 12.69
C LEU A 33 22.95 -15.06 11.91
N LYS A 34 23.92 -14.82 11.03
CA LYS A 34 23.97 -13.63 10.17
C LYS A 34 22.74 -13.56 9.24
N LEU A 35 22.37 -14.68 8.61
CA LEU A 35 21.17 -14.74 7.77
C LEU A 35 19.88 -14.46 8.55
N SER A 36 19.74 -15.01 9.76
CA SER A 36 18.59 -14.75 10.63
C SER A 36 18.45 -13.26 10.97
N THR A 37 19.56 -12.59 11.33
CA THR A 37 19.57 -11.14 11.59
C THR A 37 19.17 -10.33 10.35
N TYR A 38 19.71 -10.65 9.17
CA TYR A 38 19.33 -9.95 7.94
C TYR A 38 17.85 -10.14 7.58
N LEU A 39 17.30 -11.34 7.74
CA LEU A 39 15.89 -11.61 7.49
C LEU A 39 14.97 -10.88 8.48
N LYS A 40 15.32 -10.87 9.77
CA LYS A 40 14.58 -10.10 10.78
C LYS A 40 14.56 -8.61 10.45
N LEU A 41 15.70 -8.07 10.03
CA LEU A 41 15.79 -6.67 9.67
C LEU A 41 15.05 -6.34 8.36
N ALA A 42 15.20 -7.17 7.33
CA ALA A 42 14.46 -7.03 6.07
C ALA A 42 12.95 -7.06 6.31
N HIS A 43 12.51 -7.98 7.17
CA HIS A 43 11.13 -8.05 7.65
C HIS A 43 10.72 -6.74 8.34
N LEU A 44 11.47 -6.32 9.36
CA LEU A 44 11.15 -5.13 10.16
C LEU A 44 11.00 -3.88 9.28
N LEU A 45 12.02 -3.57 8.47
CA LEU A 45 12.02 -2.38 7.64
C LEU A 45 10.90 -2.39 6.59
N SER A 46 10.68 -3.55 5.96
CA SER A 46 9.62 -3.69 4.96
C SER A 46 8.24 -3.59 5.59
N PHE A 47 8.01 -4.30 6.69
CA PHE A 47 6.74 -4.30 7.41
C PHE A 47 6.40 -2.90 7.92
N SER A 48 7.33 -2.23 8.59
CA SER A 48 7.15 -0.86 9.09
C SER A 48 6.87 0.14 7.96
N THR A 49 7.54 -0.01 6.82
CA THR A 49 7.29 0.84 5.63
C THR A 49 5.89 0.61 5.08
N ALA A 50 5.47 -0.65 4.90
CA ALA A 50 4.13 -0.99 4.42
C ALA A 50 3.04 -0.47 5.37
N TRP A 51 3.20 -0.71 6.67
CA TRP A 51 2.27 -0.28 7.72
C TRP A 51 2.11 1.25 7.75
N GLY A 52 3.23 1.97 7.84
CA GLY A 52 3.22 3.44 7.90
C GLY A 52 2.68 4.09 6.62
N ALA A 53 3.08 3.58 5.45
CA ALA A 53 2.58 4.09 4.17
C ALA A 53 1.07 3.83 4.02
N ALA A 54 0.59 2.64 4.37
CA ALA A 54 -0.82 2.30 4.30
C ALA A 54 -1.66 3.15 5.24
N LEU A 55 -1.20 3.38 6.48
CA LEU A 55 -1.85 4.27 7.43
C LEU A 55 -1.95 5.68 6.86
N TRP A 56 -0.80 6.24 6.42
CA TRP A 56 -0.74 7.61 5.94
C TRP A 56 -1.60 7.84 4.71
N VAL A 57 -1.44 7.02 3.66
CA VAL A 57 -2.16 7.21 2.39
C VAL A 57 -3.66 7.04 2.56
N THR A 58 -4.10 6.06 3.36
CA THR A 58 -5.52 5.71 3.52
C THR A 58 -6.26 6.71 4.39
N PHE A 59 -5.72 7.04 5.56
CA PHE A 59 -6.46 7.76 6.59
C PHE A 59 -6.10 9.25 6.69
N ILE A 60 -4.95 9.67 6.15
CA ILE A 60 -4.45 11.04 6.32
C ILE A 60 -4.34 11.72 4.95
N GLY A 61 -3.37 11.28 4.14
CA GLY A 61 -3.03 11.90 2.86
C GLY A 61 -4.23 11.94 1.91
N GLY A 62 -4.95 10.83 1.75
CA GLY A 62 -6.14 10.77 0.89
C GLY A 62 -7.22 11.78 1.27
N ILE A 63 -7.50 11.93 2.57
CA ILE A 63 -8.52 12.86 3.08
C ILE A 63 -8.08 14.31 2.88
N ILE A 64 -6.82 14.63 3.22
CA ILE A 64 -6.27 15.98 3.04
C ILE A 64 -6.33 16.38 1.57
N MET A 65 -5.86 15.52 0.66
CA MET A 65 -5.88 15.82 -0.78
C MET A 65 -7.31 15.98 -1.30
N TYR A 66 -8.26 15.13 -0.88
CA TYR A 66 -9.66 15.24 -1.30
C TYR A 66 -10.32 16.54 -0.84
N LYS A 67 -9.98 17.02 0.36
CA LYS A 67 -10.56 18.24 0.95
C LYS A 67 -9.93 19.54 0.45
N ASN A 68 -8.74 19.49 -0.17
CA ASN A 68 -7.97 20.69 -0.46
C ASN A 68 -7.57 20.84 -1.94
N LEU A 69 -7.71 19.80 -2.78
CA LEU A 69 -7.38 19.88 -4.20
C LEU A 69 -8.64 19.97 -5.07
N PRO A 70 -8.59 20.75 -6.17
CA PRO A 70 -9.57 20.66 -7.24
C PRO A 70 -9.75 19.21 -7.72
N ARG A 71 -10.97 18.81 -8.03
CA ARG A 71 -11.33 17.43 -8.38
C ARG A 71 -10.43 16.83 -9.47
N HIS A 72 -10.14 17.55 -10.55
CA HIS A 72 -9.30 17.05 -11.63
C HIS A 72 -7.84 16.92 -11.22
N GLN A 73 -7.32 17.89 -10.46
CA GLN A 73 -5.96 17.82 -9.91
C GLN A 73 -5.79 16.65 -8.94
N PHE A 74 -6.77 16.45 -8.05
CA PHE A 74 -6.84 15.32 -7.14
C PHE A 74 -6.79 13.98 -7.90
N GLY A 75 -7.68 13.79 -8.88
CA GLY A 75 -7.72 12.56 -9.68
C GLY A 75 -6.43 12.30 -10.45
N ASN A 76 -5.85 13.35 -11.03
CA ASN A 76 -4.58 13.26 -11.76
C ASN A 76 -3.41 12.88 -10.83
N LEU A 77 -3.31 13.50 -9.65
CA LEU A 77 -2.30 13.18 -8.64
C LEU A 77 -2.45 11.72 -8.17
N GLN A 78 -3.67 11.31 -7.83
CA GLN A 78 -3.96 9.94 -7.42
C GLN A 78 -3.58 8.91 -8.50
N SER A 79 -3.78 9.21 -9.78
CA SER A 79 -3.41 8.32 -10.90
C SER A 79 -1.91 8.03 -11.00
N LYS A 80 -1.07 8.88 -10.41
CA LYS A 80 0.39 8.68 -10.33
C LYS A 80 0.81 8.09 -9.00
N MET A 81 0.16 8.52 -7.92
CA MET A 81 0.49 8.11 -6.57
C MET A 81 0.11 6.65 -6.28
N PHE A 82 -1.11 6.21 -6.64
CA PHE A 82 -1.57 4.86 -6.28
C PHE A 82 -0.77 3.73 -6.91
N PRO A 83 -0.38 3.77 -8.20
CA PRO A 83 0.50 2.74 -8.75
C PRO A 83 1.83 2.65 -8.01
N ALA A 84 2.42 3.78 -7.60
CA ALA A 84 3.65 3.81 -6.83
C ALA A 84 3.45 3.25 -5.42
N TYR A 85 2.40 3.69 -4.73
CA TYR A 85 2.02 3.23 -3.40
C TYR A 85 1.79 1.71 -3.37
N PHE A 86 0.91 1.17 -4.22
CA PHE A 86 0.60 -0.26 -4.22
C PHE A 86 1.80 -1.11 -4.68
N SER A 87 2.67 -0.59 -5.55
CA SER A 87 3.92 -1.30 -5.90
C SER A 87 4.86 -1.39 -4.69
N MET A 88 5.08 -0.27 -4.00
CA MET A 88 5.95 -0.21 -2.83
C MET A 88 5.44 -1.11 -1.69
N VAL A 89 4.15 -0.98 -1.34
CA VAL A 89 3.52 -1.83 -0.31
C VAL A 89 3.56 -3.30 -0.73
N GLY A 90 3.33 -3.61 -2.01
CA GLY A 90 3.40 -4.98 -2.51
C GLY A 90 4.78 -5.62 -2.33
N ILE A 91 5.84 -4.91 -2.70
CA ILE A 91 7.24 -5.36 -2.49
C ILE A 91 7.51 -5.56 -1.00
N CYS A 92 7.11 -4.61 -0.16
CA CYS A 92 7.32 -4.68 1.29
C CYS A 92 6.58 -5.86 1.93
N CYS A 93 5.31 -6.09 1.55
CA CYS A 93 4.53 -7.24 2.00
C CYS A 93 5.16 -8.55 1.55
N ALA A 94 5.68 -8.63 0.32
CA ALA A 94 6.35 -9.84 -0.18
C ALA A 94 7.63 -10.14 0.60
N ILE A 95 8.49 -9.14 0.84
CA ILE A 95 9.71 -9.30 1.65
C ILE A 95 9.36 -9.73 3.07
N SER A 96 8.35 -9.10 3.68
CA SER A 96 7.89 -9.45 5.03
C SER A 96 7.37 -10.90 5.07
N MET A 97 6.52 -11.30 4.12
CA MET A 97 5.98 -12.66 4.04
C MET A 97 7.08 -13.71 3.87
N VAL A 98 8.03 -13.49 2.95
CA VAL A 98 9.14 -14.42 2.70
C VAL A 98 10.06 -14.52 3.91
N SER A 99 10.43 -13.38 4.50
CA SER A 99 11.29 -13.34 5.68
C SER A 99 10.64 -14.03 6.88
N PHE A 100 9.36 -13.75 7.12
CA PHE A 100 8.59 -14.37 8.19
C PHE A 100 8.45 -15.88 7.98
N GLY A 101 8.10 -16.31 6.77
CA GLY A 101 7.96 -17.72 6.44
C GLY A 101 9.26 -18.52 6.50
N TYR A 102 10.40 -17.89 6.19
CA TYR A 102 11.71 -18.52 6.36
C TYR A 102 12.05 -18.70 7.85
N LEU A 103 11.82 -17.65 8.66
CA LEU A 103 12.11 -17.67 10.10
C LEU A 103 11.16 -18.60 10.88
N HIS A 104 9.98 -18.89 10.34
CA HIS A 104 8.97 -19.76 10.95
C HIS A 104 8.55 -20.87 9.98
N PRO A 105 9.35 -21.94 9.82
CA PRO A 105 9.04 -23.04 8.90
C PRO A 105 7.74 -23.76 9.26
N TRP A 106 6.84 -23.93 8.28
CA TRP A 106 5.47 -24.42 8.48
C TRP A 106 5.33 -25.66 9.38
N LYS A 107 6.25 -26.63 9.29
CA LYS A 107 6.19 -27.87 10.07
C LYS A 107 6.44 -27.65 11.57
N SER A 108 7.29 -26.69 11.92
CA SER A 108 7.66 -26.37 13.30
C SER A 108 6.88 -25.17 13.87
N SER A 109 6.20 -24.40 13.02
CA SER A 109 5.48 -23.20 13.46
C SER A 109 4.22 -23.51 14.26
N SER A 110 4.01 -22.70 15.29
CA SER A 110 2.78 -22.63 16.06
C SER A 110 1.59 -22.23 15.18
N THR A 111 0.38 -22.50 15.67
CA THR A 111 -0.85 -22.10 14.99
C THR A 111 -0.92 -20.58 14.80
N ALA A 112 -0.45 -19.80 15.78
CA ALA A 112 -0.43 -18.34 15.70
C ALA A 112 0.46 -17.85 14.56
N GLU A 113 1.67 -18.39 14.41
CA GLU A 113 2.61 -18.05 13.33
C GLU A 113 2.05 -18.41 11.95
N LYS A 114 1.34 -19.54 11.83
CA LYS A 114 0.67 -19.92 10.57
C LYS A 114 -0.41 -18.91 10.18
N TYR A 115 -1.20 -18.43 11.15
CA TYR A 115 -2.15 -17.34 10.90
C TYR A 115 -1.45 -16.06 10.48
N GLN A 116 -0.30 -15.72 11.07
CA GLN A 116 0.47 -14.54 10.67
C GLN A 116 0.94 -14.59 9.23
N LEU A 117 1.41 -15.75 8.77
CA LEU A 117 1.73 -15.94 7.37
C LEU A 117 0.50 -15.76 6.48
N GLY A 118 -0.66 -16.25 6.92
CA GLY A 118 -1.95 -16.04 6.25
C GLY A 118 -2.37 -14.56 6.17
N PHE A 119 -2.16 -13.77 7.22
CA PHE A 119 -2.42 -12.33 7.22
C PHE A 119 -1.47 -11.58 6.28
N LEU A 120 -0.16 -11.88 6.31
CA LEU A 120 0.81 -11.28 5.39
C LEU A 120 0.49 -11.63 3.92
N ALA A 121 0.11 -12.88 3.66
CA ALA A 121 -0.34 -13.31 2.33
C ALA A 121 -1.63 -12.59 1.89
N SER A 122 -2.58 -12.42 2.79
CA SER A 122 -3.83 -11.67 2.53
C SER A 122 -3.54 -10.20 2.22
N ALA A 123 -2.66 -9.56 3.01
CA ALA A 123 -2.23 -8.18 2.77
C ALA A 123 -1.62 -8.02 1.37
N LEU A 124 -0.72 -8.94 1.00
CA LEU A 124 -0.12 -8.97 -0.33
C LEU A 124 -1.19 -9.16 -1.42
N ALA A 125 -2.08 -10.14 -1.28
CA ALA A 125 -3.11 -10.45 -2.28
C ALA A 125 -4.06 -9.28 -2.54
N PHE A 126 -4.60 -8.65 -1.49
CA PHE A 126 -5.47 -7.48 -1.63
C PHE A 126 -4.72 -6.28 -2.23
N ASN A 127 -3.47 -6.07 -1.84
CA ASN A 127 -2.63 -5.02 -2.40
C ASN A 127 -2.34 -5.24 -3.90
N LEU A 128 -2.00 -6.47 -4.32
CA LEU A 128 -1.76 -6.78 -5.73
C LEU A 128 -3.04 -6.69 -6.56
N THR A 129 -4.19 -7.08 -5.99
CA THR A 129 -5.50 -6.87 -6.64
C THR A 129 -5.74 -5.38 -6.87
N ASN A 130 -5.41 -4.53 -5.90
CA ASN A 130 -5.47 -3.08 -6.09
C ASN A 130 -4.50 -2.60 -7.17
N LEU A 131 -3.26 -3.08 -7.18
CA LEU A 131 -2.24 -2.65 -8.14
C LEU A 131 -2.61 -3.00 -9.58
N PHE A 132 -3.02 -4.24 -9.82
CA PHE A 132 -3.18 -4.78 -11.17
C PHE A 132 -4.62 -4.72 -11.70
N VAL A 133 -5.62 -4.66 -10.81
CA VAL A 133 -7.03 -4.74 -11.21
C VAL A 133 -7.72 -3.40 -10.93
N PHE A 134 -7.86 -3.00 -9.67
CA PHE A 134 -8.71 -1.86 -9.35
C PHE A 134 -8.11 -0.49 -9.68
N THR A 135 -6.80 -0.31 -9.51
CA THR A 135 -6.13 0.97 -9.82
C THR A 135 -6.21 1.31 -11.31
N PRO A 136 -5.85 0.41 -12.25
CA PRO A 136 -6.00 0.68 -13.68
C PRO A 136 -7.45 1.01 -14.07
N MET A 137 -8.42 0.23 -13.58
CA MET A 137 -9.85 0.47 -13.85
C MET A 137 -10.33 1.82 -13.30
N THR A 138 -9.91 2.19 -12.09
CA THR A 138 -10.27 3.47 -11.47
C THR A 138 -9.69 4.65 -12.24
N ILE A 139 -8.43 4.54 -12.67
CA ILE A 139 -7.75 5.59 -13.46
C ILE A 139 -8.44 5.77 -14.83
N GLU A 140 -8.78 4.67 -15.50
CA GLU A 140 -9.47 4.73 -16.79
C GLU A 140 -10.85 5.39 -16.65
N MET A 141 -11.65 4.93 -15.68
CA MET A 141 -12.97 5.50 -15.41
C MET A 141 -12.88 6.98 -15.01
N MET A 142 -11.88 7.35 -14.21
CA MET A 142 -11.60 8.74 -13.83
C MET A 142 -11.30 9.60 -15.07
N LYS A 143 -10.44 9.13 -15.99
CA LYS A 143 -10.12 9.87 -17.21
C LYS A 143 -11.33 10.07 -18.11
N GLN A 144 -12.15 9.03 -18.29
CA GLN A 144 -13.39 9.13 -19.06
C GLN A 144 -14.34 10.15 -18.42
N ARG A 145 -14.50 10.08 -17.10
CA ARG A 145 -15.36 10.98 -16.33
C ARG A 145 -14.89 12.44 -16.40
N HIS A 146 -13.58 12.69 -16.32
CA HIS A 146 -13.01 14.04 -16.46
C HIS A 146 -13.32 14.67 -17.82
N LYS A 147 -13.43 13.89 -18.90
CA LYS A 147 -13.80 14.43 -20.22
C LYS A 147 -15.22 15.00 -20.20
N VAL A 148 -16.18 14.24 -19.69
CA VAL A 148 -17.58 14.69 -19.57
C VAL A 148 -17.70 15.86 -18.60
N GLU A 149 -16.97 15.83 -17.49
CA GLU A 149 -16.95 16.96 -16.54
C GLU A 149 -16.46 18.26 -17.21
N LYS A 150 -15.46 18.19 -18.10
CA LYS A 150 -15.00 19.35 -18.87
C LYS A 150 -16.04 19.86 -19.88
N GLU A 151 -16.74 18.96 -20.56
CA GLU A 151 -17.86 19.31 -21.47
C GLU A 151 -18.95 20.08 -20.72
N GLU A 152 -19.16 19.76 -19.44
CA GLU A 152 -20.13 20.39 -18.54
C GLU A 152 -19.57 21.59 -17.75
N ASN A 153 -18.34 22.04 -18.05
CA ASN A 153 -17.65 23.15 -17.36
C ASN A 153 -17.52 22.96 -15.83
N ILE A 154 -17.31 21.72 -15.37
CA ILE A 154 -17.05 21.35 -13.96
C ILE A 154 -15.73 20.57 -13.83
N GLY A 155 -15.29 20.33 -12.59
CA GLY A 155 -14.10 19.54 -12.27
C GLY A 155 -12.95 20.29 -11.62
N GLU A 156 -13.03 21.63 -11.60
CA GLU A 156 -12.08 22.50 -10.89
C GLU A 156 -12.56 22.87 -9.49
N GLU A 157 -13.77 22.45 -9.08
CA GLU A 157 -14.23 22.61 -7.72
C GLU A 157 -13.51 21.69 -6.74
N ILE A 158 -13.40 22.16 -5.50
CA ILE A 158 -13.01 21.34 -4.35
C ILE A 158 -14.26 20.60 -3.87
N GLY A 159 -14.14 19.27 -3.72
CA GLY A 159 -15.22 18.41 -3.23
C GLY A 159 -16.17 17.87 -4.32
N ARG A 160 -17.46 17.76 -3.99
CA ARG A 160 -18.47 17.04 -4.82
C ARG A 160 -19.64 17.90 -5.31
N SER A 161 -19.80 19.12 -4.80
CA SER A 161 -21.03 19.91 -4.96
C SER A 161 -21.47 20.07 -6.43
N LYS A 162 -20.64 20.66 -7.29
CA LYS A 162 -21.00 20.93 -8.70
C LYS A 162 -21.26 19.65 -9.49
N ASN A 163 -20.40 18.64 -9.32
CA ASN A 163 -20.58 17.34 -9.97
C ASN A 163 -21.89 16.66 -9.58
N THR A 164 -22.28 16.72 -8.30
CA THR A 164 -23.55 16.14 -7.83
C THR A 164 -24.74 16.87 -8.43
N GLU A 165 -24.70 18.19 -8.56
CA GLU A 165 -25.79 18.96 -9.16
C GLU A 165 -25.96 18.66 -10.66
N VAL A 166 -24.88 18.69 -11.45
CA VAL A 166 -24.95 18.39 -12.90
C VAL A 166 -25.41 16.95 -13.14
N ALA A 167 -25.00 16.00 -12.29
CA ALA A 167 -25.41 14.61 -12.41
C ALA A 167 -26.93 14.38 -12.22
N LYS A 168 -27.68 15.32 -11.63
CA LYS A 168 -29.15 15.21 -11.51
C LYS A 168 -29.85 15.36 -12.87
N VAL A 169 -29.26 16.11 -13.78
CA VAL A 169 -29.84 16.44 -15.11
C VAL A 169 -29.06 15.81 -16.27
N ASN A 170 -27.87 15.26 -16.03
CA ASN A 170 -27.06 14.54 -17.01
C ASN A 170 -27.00 13.03 -16.67
N PRO A 171 -27.82 12.17 -17.31
CA PRO A 171 -27.85 10.73 -17.06
C PRO A 171 -26.53 10.01 -17.34
N LYS A 172 -25.77 10.48 -18.34
CA LYS A 172 -24.46 9.93 -18.69
C LYS A 172 -23.49 10.14 -17.53
N LEU A 173 -23.43 11.35 -16.98
CA LEU A 173 -22.58 11.66 -15.82
C LEU A 173 -23.01 10.89 -14.57
N ALA A 174 -24.31 10.75 -14.33
CA ALA A 174 -24.84 9.95 -13.21
C ALA A 174 -24.40 8.48 -13.26
N ALA A 175 -24.53 7.85 -14.44
CA ALA A 175 -24.11 6.47 -14.65
C ALA A 175 -22.60 6.30 -14.45
N MET A 176 -21.79 7.23 -14.95
CA MET A 176 -20.35 7.24 -14.76
C MET A 176 -19.96 7.42 -13.29
N ASN A 177 -20.63 8.30 -12.55
CA ASN A 177 -20.43 8.48 -11.12
C ASN A 177 -20.72 7.21 -10.33
N LYS A 178 -21.81 6.50 -10.65
CA LYS A 178 -22.14 5.20 -10.03
C LYS A 178 -21.07 4.16 -10.30
N LYS A 179 -20.66 3.99 -11.56
CA LYS A 179 -19.61 3.02 -11.94
C LYS A 179 -18.27 3.34 -11.29
N PHE A 180 -17.87 4.61 -11.30
CA PHE A 180 -16.66 5.08 -10.60
C PHE A 180 -16.73 4.79 -9.10
N GLY A 181 -17.84 5.14 -8.45
CA GLY A 181 -18.05 4.91 -7.02
C GLY A 181 -17.97 3.44 -6.64
N MET A 182 -18.49 2.54 -7.47
CA MET A 182 -18.40 1.09 -7.26
C MET A 182 -16.96 0.58 -7.35
N ILE A 183 -16.24 0.91 -8.44
CA ILE A 183 -14.85 0.45 -8.63
C ILE A 183 -13.94 1.02 -7.52
N HIS A 184 -14.07 2.32 -7.24
CA HIS A 184 -13.31 2.97 -6.17
C HIS A 184 -13.65 2.40 -4.78
N GLY A 185 -14.92 2.08 -4.53
CA GLY A 185 -15.36 1.44 -3.28
C GLY A 185 -14.72 0.07 -3.07
N LEU A 186 -14.70 -0.77 -4.12
CA LEU A 186 -14.03 -2.08 -4.09
C LEU A 186 -12.52 -1.94 -3.86
N SER A 187 -11.88 -0.98 -4.54
CA SER A 187 -10.46 -0.67 -4.32
C SER A 187 -10.17 -0.26 -2.87
N SER A 188 -11.02 0.60 -2.31
CA SER A 188 -10.89 1.10 -0.94
C SER A 188 -11.09 -0.03 0.08
N LEU A 189 -12.07 -0.91 -0.15
CA LEU A 189 -12.31 -2.09 0.69
C LEU A 189 -11.08 -3.02 0.67
N ALA A 190 -10.57 -3.36 -0.52
CA ALA A 190 -9.36 -4.18 -0.64
C ALA A 190 -8.16 -3.55 0.11
N ASN A 191 -8.00 -2.23 0.03
CA ASN A 191 -6.93 -1.52 0.75
C ASN A 191 -7.13 -1.55 2.28
N ILE A 192 -8.38 -1.43 2.76
CA ILE A 192 -8.71 -1.58 4.19
C ILE A 192 -8.45 -3.01 4.67
N MET A 193 -8.81 -4.02 3.88
CA MET A 193 -8.54 -5.43 4.22
C MET A 193 -7.04 -5.73 4.27
N ALA A 194 -6.25 -5.14 3.35
CA ALA A 194 -4.80 -5.23 3.40
C ALA A 194 -4.24 -4.58 4.67
N PHE A 195 -4.70 -3.37 5.00
CA PHE A 195 -4.30 -2.67 6.22
C PHE A 195 -4.68 -3.44 7.49
N GLY A 196 -5.92 -3.96 7.56
CA GLY A 196 -6.38 -4.78 8.68
C GLY A 196 -5.54 -6.05 8.87
N SER A 197 -5.11 -6.67 7.77
CA SER A 197 -4.20 -7.83 7.83
C SER A 197 -2.82 -7.45 8.38
N LEU A 198 -2.26 -6.32 7.96
CA LEU A 198 -1.03 -5.78 8.56
C LEU A 198 -1.23 -5.43 10.05
N ALA A 199 -2.43 -4.99 10.44
CA ALA A 199 -2.75 -4.64 11.82
C ALA A 199 -2.73 -5.87 12.72
N MET A 200 -3.35 -6.97 12.28
CA MET A 200 -3.28 -8.25 12.97
C MET A 200 -1.84 -8.73 13.14
N HIS A 201 -1.00 -8.53 12.12
CA HIS A 201 0.42 -8.85 12.21
C HIS A 201 1.17 -7.95 13.20
N SER A 202 0.89 -6.65 13.21
CA SER A 202 1.49 -5.72 14.18
C SER A 202 1.17 -6.10 15.62
N TRP A 203 -0.07 -6.53 15.89
CA TRP A 203 -0.50 -6.99 17.21
C TRP A 203 0.28 -8.21 17.66
N TYR A 204 0.47 -9.19 16.76
CA TYR A 204 1.28 -10.36 17.05
C TYR A 204 2.74 -9.99 17.34
N LEU A 205 3.35 -9.13 16.52
CA LEU A 205 4.72 -8.67 16.77
C LEU A 205 4.85 -7.99 18.13
N ALA A 206 3.90 -7.12 18.49
CA ALA A 206 3.90 -6.43 19.78
C ALA A 206 3.89 -7.40 20.97
N GLY A 207 3.14 -8.50 20.90
CA GLY A 207 3.11 -9.53 21.95
C GLY A 207 4.41 -10.33 22.10
N ASN A 208 5.33 -10.24 21.14
CA ASN A 208 6.63 -10.94 21.15
C ASN A 208 7.82 -9.99 21.31
N LEU A 209 7.57 -8.68 21.47
CA LEU A 209 8.63 -7.70 21.76
C LEU A 209 9.03 -7.80 23.23
N ASN A 210 10.34 -7.86 23.48
CA ASN A 210 10.93 -7.68 24.81
C ASN A 210 11.60 -6.29 24.82
N LEU A 211 10.96 -5.31 25.46
CA LEU A 211 11.37 -3.91 25.51
C LEU A 211 12.21 -3.61 26.76
#